data_AF-A0A840ZM52-F1
#
_entry.id   AF-A0A840ZM52-F1
#
_cell.length_a   1.000
_cell.length_b   1.000
_cell.length_c   1.000
_cell.angle_alpha   90.00
_cell.angle_beta   90.00
_cell.angle_gamma   90.00
#
_symmetry.space_group_name_H-M   'P 1'
#
loop_
_entity.id
_entity.type
_entity.pdbx_description
1 polymer ?
#
loop_
_entity_poly.entity_id
_entity_poly.type
_entity_poly.pdbx_seq_one_letter_code
_entity_poly.pdbx_strand_id
1 'polypeptide(L)' 'MAKMDGKERYAFVAGVVEGLAMARYMRDGKKPEGMKCLYDWFYKDQSTIDTVYAAFQRYPDYPPGTVVSVLAKKTCGE' A
#
# COMPACT_ATOMS: atom_id res chain seq x y z
N MET A 1 6.59 -6.26 11.77
CA MET A 1 7.58 -6.30 10.67
C MET A 1 8.82 -7.15 10.98
N ALA A 2 9.53 -6.92 12.10
CA ALA A 2 10.84 -7.57 12.35
C ALA A 2 10.81 -9.11 12.47
N LYS A 3 9.66 -9.72 12.79
CA LYS A 3 9.51 -11.18 12.93
C LYS A 3 9.05 -11.90 11.66
N MET A 4 8.73 -11.16 10.60
CA MET A 4 8.21 -11.72 9.35
C MET A 4 9.34 -11.85 8.33
N ASP A 5 9.35 -12.92 7.55
CA ASP A 5 10.25 -13.04 6.40
C ASP A 5 9.85 -12.10 5.26
N GLY A 6 10.65 -12.06 4.18
CA GLY A 6 10.39 -11.17 3.04
C GLY A 6 9.06 -11.45 2.33
N LYS A 7 8.64 -12.71 2.25
CA LYS A 7 7.41 -13.13 1.56
C LYS A 7 6.18 -12.82 2.41
N GLU A 8 6.24 -13.11 3.70
CA GLU A 8 5.18 -12.79 4.66
C GLU A 8 4.94 -11.27 4.70
N ARG A 9 6.01 -10.48 4.75
CA ARG A 9 5.91 -9.01 4.72
C ARG A 9 5.27 -8.52 3.43
N TYR A 10 5.70 -9.07 2.29
CA TYR A 10 5.15 -8.68 0.99
C TYR A 10 3.65 -9.00 0.93
N ALA A 11 3.25 -10.21 1.31
CA ALA A 11 1.85 -10.64 1.32
C ALA A 11 0.98 -9.77 2.23
N PHE A 12 1.49 -9.36 3.40
CA PHE A 12 0.81 -8.43 4.28
C PHE A 12 0.56 -7.08 3.61
N VAL A 13 1.60 -6.48 2.99
CA VAL A 13 1.45 -5.18 2.30
C VAL A 13 0.48 -5.31 1.11
N ALA A 14 0.57 -6.40 0.34
CA ALA A 14 -0.34 -6.68 -0.76
C ALA A 14 -1.81 -6.72 -0.29
N GLY A 15 -2.09 -7.36 0.85
CA GLY A 15 -3.43 -7.39 1.44
C GLY A 15 -3.93 -6.00 1.87
N VAL A 16 -3.06 -5.15 2.40
CA VAL A 16 -3.41 -3.75 2.70
C VAL A 16 -3.74 -2.98 1.42
N VAL A 17 -2.93 -3.13 0.38
CA VAL A 17 -3.16 -2.49 -0.92
C VAL A 17 -4.48 -2.96 -1.55
N GLU A 18 -4.81 -4.24 -1.46
CA GLU A 18 -6.09 -4.79 -1.91
C GLU A 18 -7.28 -4.14 -1.19
N GLY A 19 -7.21 -4.02 0.13
CA GLY A 19 -8.23 -3.32 0.92
C GLY A 19 -8.40 -1.85 0.52
N LEU A 20 -7.29 -1.14 0.32
CA LEU A 20 -7.30 0.25 -0.13
C LEU A 20 -7.87 0.40 -1.55
N ALA A 21 -7.51 -0.51 -2.45
CA ALA A 21 -7.98 -0.55 -3.83
C ALA A 21 -9.49 -0.74 -3.89
N MET A 22 -10.02 -1.71 -3.13
CA MET A 22 -11.46 -1.95 -3.06
C MET A 22 -12.22 -0.79 -2.41
N ALA A 23 -11.67 -0.22 -1.32
CA ALA A 23 -12.27 0.96 -0.68
C ALA A 23 -12.35 2.15 -1.65
N ARG A 24 -11.28 2.38 -2.43
CA ARG A 24 -11.22 3.43 -3.46
C ARG A 24 -12.23 3.18 -4.58
N TYR A 25 -12.31 1.95 -5.07
CA TYR A 25 -13.29 1.56 -6.09
C TYR A 25 -14.73 1.86 -5.66
N MET A 26 -15.09 1.49 -4.43
CA MET A 26 -16.42 1.73 -3.88
C MET A 26 -16.70 3.23 -3.73
N ARG A 27 -15.74 3.99 -3.20
CA ARG A 27 -15.84 5.45 -3.01
C ARG A 27 -16.03 6.21 -4.32
N ASP A 28 -15.30 5.81 -5.36
CA ASP A 28 -15.32 6.50 -6.65
C ASP A 28 -16.54 6.12 -7.51
N GLY A 29 -17.54 5.43 -6.93
CA GLY A 29 -18.74 5.00 -7.64
C GLY A 29 -18.47 3.84 -8.60
N LYS A 30 -17.63 2.89 -8.19
CA LYS A 30 -17.23 1.71 -8.97
C LYS A 30 -16.46 2.07 -10.26
N LYS A 31 -15.78 3.21 -10.22
CA LYS A 31 -14.85 3.66 -11.26
C LYS A 31 -13.46 3.05 -11.01
N PRO A 32 -12.86 2.37 -11.98
CA PRO A 32 -11.65 1.58 -11.76
C PRO A 32 -10.35 2.39 -11.71
N GLU A 33 -10.35 3.68 -12.04
CA GLU A 33 -9.15 4.49 -12.25
C GLU A 33 -8.34 4.64 -10.94
N GLY A 34 -9.01 4.96 -9.83
CA GLY A 34 -8.36 5.07 -8.52
C GLY A 34 -7.82 3.73 -8.02
N MET A 35 -8.59 2.65 -8.21
CA MET A 35 -8.17 1.27 -7.91
C MET A 35 -6.94 0.88 -8.73
N LYS A 36 -6.97 1.18 -10.03
CA LYS A 36 -5.88 0.92 -10.97
C LYS A 36 -4.61 1.66 -10.59
N CYS A 37 -4.70 2.91 -10.13
CA CYS A 37 -3.53 3.64 -9.66
C CYS A 37 -2.85 2.91 -8.49
N LEU A 38 -3.62 2.42 -7.51
CA LEU A 38 -3.08 1.72 -6.34
C LEU A 38 -2.37 0.42 -6.74
N TYR A 39 -2.96 -0.35 -7.65
CA TYR A 39 -2.32 -1.54 -8.18
C TYR A 39 -1.09 -1.25 -9.02
N ASP A 40 -1.14 -0.23 -9.88
CA ASP A 40 0.00 0.14 -10.71
C ASP A 40 1.16 0.66 -9.83
N TRP A 41 0.85 1.43 -8.78
CA TRP A 41 1.83 1.87 -7.77
C TRP A 41 2.49 0.68 -7.05
N PHE A 42 1.72 -0.32 -6.61
CA PHE A 42 2.29 -1.41 -5.81
C PHE A 42 2.90 -2.55 -6.62
N TYR A 43 2.24 -2.99 -7.70
CA TYR A 43 2.62 -4.20 -8.44
C TYR A 43 3.51 -3.94 -9.65
N LYS A 44 3.47 -2.74 -10.25
CA LYS A 44 4.30 -2.44 -11.44
C LYS A 44 5.59 -1.71 -11.09
N ASP A 45 5.56 -0.82 -10.11
CA ASP A 45 6.76 -0.16 -9.63
C ASP A 45 7.50 -1.04 -8.61
N GLN A 46 8.59 -1.66 -9.06
CA GLN A 46 9.40 -2.54 -8.21
C GLN A 46 10.05 -1.81 -7.03
N SER A 47 10.20 -0.49 -7.08
CA SER A 47 10.78 0.32 -6.01
C SER A 47 9.81 0.62 -4.86
N THR A 48 8.51 0.39 -5.08
CA THR A 48 7.47 0.68 -4.08
C THR A 48 7.66 -0.15 -2.82
N ILE A 49 8.00 -1.44 -2.95
CA ILE A 49 8.13 -2.31 -1.78
C ILE A 49 9.29 -1.88 -0.86
N ASP A 50 10.42 -1.48 -1.45
CA ASP A 50 11.57 -0.97 -0.70
C ASP A 50 11.23 0.34 0.00
N THR A 51 10.50 1.22 -0.69
CA THR A 51 10.00 2.48 -0.10
C THR A 51 9.09 2.23 1.10
N VAL A 52 8.17 1.27 0.98
CA VAL A 52 7.26 0.89 2.08
C VAL A 52 8.04 0.32 3.27
N TYR A 53 9.02 -0.55 3.03
CA TYR A 53 9.83 -1.14 4.10
C TYR A 53 10.72 -0.10 4.80
N ALA A 54 11.32 0.82 4.03
CA ALA A 54 12.06 1.94 4.60
C ALA A 54 11.15 2.84 5.45
N ALA A 55 9.90 3.07 5.02
CA ALA A 55 8.93 3.84 5.80
C ALA A 55 8.55 3.15 7.11
N PHE A 56 8.38 1.82 7.13
CA PHE A 56 8.14 1.10 8.38
C PHE A 56 9.29 1.22 9.38
N GLN A 57 10.53 1.27 8.91
CA GLN A 57 11.69 1.49 9.78
C GLN A 57 11.74 2.93 10.31
N ARG A 58 11.37 3.91 9.46
CA ARG A 58 11.35 5.32 9.82
C ARG A 58 10.22 5.70 10.77
N TYR A 59 9.11 4.99 10.71
CA TYR A 59 7.89 5.28 11.48
C TYR A 59 7.41 4.05 12.27
N PRO A 60 8.23 3.54 13.22
CA PRO A 60 7.95 2.28 13.90
C PRO A 60 6.74 2.33 14.84
N ASP A 61 6.38 3.53 15.32
CA ASP A 61 5.26 3.73 16.26
C ASP A 61 3.89 3.76 15.56
N TYR A 62 3.86 3.75 14.23
CA TYR A 62 2.63 3.79 13.45
C TYR A 62 2.24 2.39 12.96
N PRO A 63 0.93 2.06 12.93
CA PRO A 63 0.48 0.81 12.34
C PRO A 63 0.93 0.69 10.88
N PRO A 64 1.46 -0.46 10.44
CA PRO A 64 1.90 -0.65 9.06
C PRO A 64 0.83 -0.30 8.01
N GLY A 65 -0.44 -0.63 8.27
CA GLY A 65 -1.55 -0.27 7.37
C GLY A 65 -1.71 1.24 7.19
N THR A 66 -1.52 2.02 8.26
CA THR A 66 -1.56 3.49 8.21
C THR A 66 -0.42 4.05 7.36
N VAL A 67 0.79 3.53 7.53
CA VAL A 67 1.96 3.96 6.76
C VAL A 67 1.74 3.71 5.26
N VAL A 68 1.26 2.51 4.88
CA VAL A 68 0.94 2.17 3.48
C VAL A 68 -0.15 3.09 2.94
N SER A 69 -1.21 3.34 3.70
CA SER A 69 -2.31 4.23 3.30
C SER A 69 -1.82 5.67 3.01
N VAL A 70 -0.94 6.22 3.84
CA VAL A 70 -0.37 7.56 3.62
C VAL A 70 0.51 7.60 2.37
N LEU A 71 1.35 6.59 2.15
CA LEU A 71 2.17 6.51 0.93
C LEU A 71 1.29 6.40 -0.32
N ALA A 72 0.27 5.55 -0.28
CA ALA A 72 -0.70 5.38 -1.35
C ALA A 72 -1.45 6.69 -1.66
N LYS A 73 -1.90 7.41 -0.63
CA LYS A 73 -2.53 8.75 -0.75
C LYS A 73 -1.61 9.73 -1.46
N LYS A 74 -0.33 9.76 -1.08
CA LYS A 74 0.66 10.68 -1.68
C LYS A 74 0.86 10.41 -3.17
N THR A 75 0.81 9.16 -3.61
CA THR A 75 1.01 8.78 -5.02
C THR A 75 -0.25 8.92 -5.85
N CYS A 76 -1.38 8.39 -5.37
CA CYS A 76 -2.60 8.25 -6.17
C CYS A 76 -3.64 9.37 -5.95
N GLY A 77 -3.35 10.31 -5.05
CA GLY A 77 -4.26 11.38 -4.65
C GLY A 77 -5.43 10.85 -3.84
N GLU A 78 -5.89 11.61 -2.85
CA GLU A 78 -7.19 11.36 -2.21
C GLU A 78 -8.28 12.20 -2.85
#